data_AF-A0A060BZN6-F1
#
_entry.id   AF-A0A060BZN6-F1
#
_cell.length_a   1.000
_cell.length_b   1.000
_cell.length_c   1.000
_cell.angle_alpha   90.00
_cell.angle_beta   90.00
_cell.angle_gamma   90.00
#
_symmetry.space_group_name_H-M   'P 1'
#
loop_
_entity.id
_entity.type
_entity.pdbx_description
1 polymer ?
#
loop_
_entity_poly.entity_id
_entity_poly.type
_entity_poly.pdbx_seq_one_letter_code
_entity_poly.pdbx_strand_id
1 'polypeptide(L)'
;MVKDYTRQYYAPAAQSLRRTVGTSSGAARFAPARELAAYRTRAQQAWPHIEITDVDSTGLPDIPLLGSKVTLTATVRLGGLRPDEVDVQAVLGRVDTNNSLVAPEIVPMTHTGTGEAGADVFVTTVPLPVAGSVGYTVRVLPHNA
;
A
#
# COMPACT_ATOMS: atom_id res chain seq x y z
N MET A 1 -11.88 29.88 18.17
CA MET A 1 -11.29 30.56 16.99
C MET A 1 -9.76 30.54 16.99
N VAL A 2 -9.00 31.41 17.67
CA VAL A 2 -7.52 31.42 17.55
C VAL A 2 -6.87 30.07 17.88
N LYS A 3 -7.30 29.42 18.96
CA LYS A 3 -6.82 28.09 19.38
C LYS A 3 -7.01 27.01 18.30
N ASP A 4 -8.11 27.08 17.56
CA ASP A 4 -8.45 26.11 16.51
C ASP A 4 -7.51 26.29 15.32
N TYR A 5 -7.23 27.55 14.94
CA TYR A 5 -6.25 27.85 13.89
C TYR A 5 -4.85 27.36 14.24
N THR A 6 -4.42 27.59 15.49
CA THR A 6 -3.11 27.13 15.96
C THR A 6 -3.01 25.61 15.88
N ARG A 7 -4.05 24.88 16.31
CA ARG A 7 -4.03 23.41 16.36
C ARG A 7 -4.20 22.75 14.99
N GLN A 8 -5.09 23.27 14.14
CA GLN A 8 -5.45 22.62 12.89
C GLN A 8 -4.60 23.07 11.70
N TYR A 9 -4.04 24.28 11.74
CA TYR A 9 -3.25 24.81 10.61
C TYR A 9 -1.79 25.10 11.00
N TYR A 10 -1.53 25.96 11.99
CA TYR A 10 -0.17 26.42 12.25
C TYR A 10 0.76 25.34 12.83
N ALA A 11 0.30 24.56 13.80
CA ALA A 11 1.11 23.49 14.39
C ALA A 11 1.44 22.39 13.36
N PRO A 12 0.49 21.87 12.55
CA PRO A 12 0.79 20.95 11.47
C PRO A 12 1.74 21.53 10.41
N ALA A 13 1.55 22.80 10.01
CA ALA A 13 2.43 23.47 9.06
C ALA A 13 3.87 23.60 9.61
N ALA A 14 4.03 24.00 10.88
CA ALA A 14 5.34 24.07 11.52
C ALA A 14 6.00 22.69 11.66
N GLN A 15 5.23 21.63 11.93
CA GLN A 15 5.73 20.26 11.96
C GLN A 15 6.16 19.78 10.56
N SER A 16 5.40 20.11 9.52
CA SER A 16 5.77 19.82 8.13
C SER A 16 7.05 20.55 7.72
N LEU A 17 7.20 21.83 8.08
CA LEU A 17 8.43 22.59 7.84
C LEU A 17 9.63 21.93 8.54
N ARG A 18 9.49 21.53 9.81
CA ARG A 18 10.59 20.86 10.53
C ARG A 18 11.00 19.54 9.88
N ARG A 19 10.04 18.73 9.43
CA ARG A 19 10.31 17.47 8.71
C ARG A 19 11.04 17.72 7.38
N THR A 20 10.61 18.73 6.62
CA THR A 20 11.18 19.03 5.30
C THR A 20 12.54 19.71 5.37
N VAL A 21 12.80 20.57 6.37
CA VAL A 21 14.12 21.16 6.63
C VAL A 21 15.15 20.10 7.02
N GLY A 22 14.74 19.08 7.78
CA GLY A 22 15.62 18.08 8.36
C GLY A 22 16.45 18.63 9.53
N THR A 23 17.43 17.85 10.00
CA THR A 23 18.36 18.23 11.08
C THR A 23 19.68 18.79 10.54
N SER A 24 19.93 18.64 9.24
CA SER A 24 21.17 19.05 8.58
C SER A 24 21.23 20.56 8.32
N SER A 25 22.44 21.11 8.36
CA SER A 25 22.72 22.53 8.11
C SER A 25 23.45 22.74 6.78
N GLY A 26 23.58 24.01 6.36
CA GLY A 26 24.30 24.38 5.14
C GLY A 26 23.65 23.83 3.87
N ALA A 27 24.46 23.29 2.95
CA ALA A 27 24.01 22.79 1.65
C ALA A 27 23.04 21.58 1.74
N ALA A 28 23.07 20.85 2.87
CA ALA A 28 22.20 19.70 3.14
C ALA A 28 20.85 20.10 3.79
N ARG A 29 20.66 21.40 4.08
CA ARG A 29 19.35 21.91 4.51
C ARG A 29 18.30 21.57 3.45
N PHE A 30 17.16 21.05 3.86
CA PHE A 30 16.08 20.58 2.98
C PHE A 30 16.35 19.28 2.21
N ALA A 31 17.33 18.46 2.61
CA ALA A 31 17.51 17.13 2.02
C ALA A 31 16.22 16.29 2.01
N PRO A 32 15.43 16.19 3.11
CA PRO A 32 14.17 15.44 3.11
C PRO A 32 13.14 15.98 2.10
N ALA A 33 13.08 17.31 1.93
CA ALA A 33 12.20 17.93 0.95
C ALA A 33 12.58 17.54 -0.49
N ARG A 34 13.89 17.48 -0.79
CA ARG A 34 14.39 17.08 -2.11
C ARG A 34 14.12 15.61 -2.38
N GLU A 35 14.33 14.74 -1.38
CA GLU A 35 14.02 13.32 -1.46
C GLU A 35 12.53 13.08 -1.72
N LEU A 36 11.65 13.74 -0.96
CA LEU A 36 10.20 13.67 -1.16
C LEU A 36 9.77 14.17 -2.55
N ALA A 37 10.34 15.28 -3.03
CA ALA A 37 10.05 15.81 -4.36
C ALA A 37 10.51 14.86 -5.47
N ALA A 38 11.70 14.28 -5.32
CA ALA A 38 12.22 13.28 -6.25
C ALA A 38 11.35 12.02 -6.26
N TYR A 39 10.94 11.53 -5.09
CA TYR A 39 10.00 10.41 -4.96
C TYR A 39 8.68 10.70 -5.69
N ARG A 40 8.03 11.83 -5.41
CA ARG A 40 6.74 12.17 -6.05
C ARG A 40 6.84 12.22 -7.57
N THR A 41 7.96 12.71 -8.08
CA THR A 41 8.23 12.75 -9.53
C THR A 41 8.36 11.33 -10.10
N ARG A 42 9.15 10.47 -9.46
CA ARG A 42 9.28 9.05 -9.85
C ARG A 42 7.94 8.32 -9.78
N ALA A 43 7.20 8.46 -8.69
CA ALA A 43 5.91 7.82 -8.49
C ALA A 43 4.90 8.21 -9.58
N GLN A 44 4.85 9.51 -9.94
CA GLN A 44 3.98 9.98 -11.01
C GLN A 44 4.37 9.44 -12.40
N GLN A 45 5.67 9.30 -12.67
CA GLN A 45 6.17 8.74 -13.92
C GLN A 45 5.96 7.22 -14.01
N ALA A 46 6.17 6.50 -12.90
CA ALA A 46 6.01 5.05 -12.84
C ALA A 46 4.54 4.61 -12.84
N TRP A 47 3.61 5.45 -12.37
CA TRP A 47 2.20 5.07 -12.13
C TRP A 47 1.51 4.37 -13.31
N PRO A 48 1.61 4.84 -14.56
CA PRO A 48 0.99 4.19 -15.71
C PRO A 48 1.62 2.83 -16.07
N HIS A 49 2.77 2.50 -15.49
CA HIS A 49 3.55 1.30 -15.75
C HIS A 49 3.46 0.28 -14.60
N ILE A 50 2.75 0.61 -13.52
CA ILE A 50 2.48 -0.33 -12.44
C ILE A 50 1.42 -1.33 -12.92
N GLU A 51 1.73 -2.60 -12.81
CA GLU A 51 0.86 -3.69 -13.25
C GLU A 51 0.83 -4.79 -12.19
N ILE A 52 -0.36 -5.17 -11.75
CA ILE A 52 -0.57 -6.40 -10.98
C ILE A 52 -0.79 -7.50 -12.02
N THR A 53 0.22 -8.33 -12.26
CA THR A 53 0.19 -9.32 -13.34
C THR A 53 -0.54 -10.59 -12.92
N ASP A 54 -0.53 -10.90 -11.63
CA ASP A 54 -1.12 -12.11 -11.11
C ASP A 54 -1.52 -11.95 -9.63
N VAL A 55 -2.62 -12.60 -9.24
CA VAL A 55 -3.10 -12.66 -7.86
C VAL A 55 -3.63 -14.07 -7.58
N ASP A 56 -2.93 -14.78 -6.71
CA ASP A 56 -3.25 -16.14 -6.32
C ASP A 56 -3.71 -16.23 -4.87
N SER A 57 -4.57 -17.21 -4.60
CA SER A 57 -5.03 -17.55 -3.25
C SER A 57 -4.75 -19.01 -2.91
N THR A 58 -4.15 -19.27 -1.75
CA THR A 58 -3.81 -20.62 -1.27
C THR A 58 -4.13 -20.79 0.21
N GLY A 59 -4.04 -22.03 0.72
CA GLY A 59 -4.12 -22.33 2.16
C GLY A 59 -5.54 -22.56 2.70
N LEU A 60 -6.58 -22.38 1.89
CA LEU A 60 -7.94 -22.73 2.27
C LEU A 60 -8.17 -24.26 2.18
N PRO A 61 -8.90 -24.86 3.14
CA PRO A 61 -9.36 -26.23 3.05
C PRO A 61 -10.49 -26.38 2.01
N ASP A 62 -10.80 -27.62 1.61
CA ASP A 62 -11.89 -27.92 0.66
C ASP A 62 -13.25 -27.32 1.04
N ILE A 63 -13.50 -27.20 2.35
CA ILE A 63 -14.68 -26.52 2.90
C ILE A 63 -14.18 -25.38 3.80
N PRO A 64 -14.03 -24.16 3.26
CA PRO A 64 -13.61 -23.00 4.02
C PRO A 64 -14.62 -22.65 5.11
N LEU A 65 -14.13 -22.42 6.32
CA LEU A 65 -14.94 -21.93 7.44
C LEU A 65 -14.58 -20.49 7.76
N LEU A 66 -15.48 -19.80 8.47
CA LEU A 66 -15.16 -18.50 9.03
C LEU A 66 -13.89 -18.59 9.88
N GLY A 67 -12.93 -17.68 9.66
CA GLY A 67 -11.64 -17.70 10.34
C GLY A 67 -10.59 -18.66 9.76
N SER A 68 -10.94 -19.49 8.76
CA SER A 68 -9.91 -20.22 7.98
C SER A 68 -8.92 -19.24 7.38
N LYS A 69 -7.63 -19.59 7.38
CA LYS A 69 -6.58 -18.72 6.86
C LYS A 69 -6.47 -18.88 5.35
N VAL A 70 -6.52 -17.77 4.64
CA VAL A 70 -6.16 -17.69 3.22
C VAL A 70 -4.87 -16.89 3.09
N THR A 71 -3.95 -17.40 2.29
CA THR A 71 -2.75 -16.69 1.88
C THR A 71 -2.97 -16.13 0.48
N LEU A 72 -2.83 -14.81 0.35
CA LEU A 72 -2.89 -14.11 -0.92
C LEU A 72 -1.46 -13.76 -1.35
N THR A 73 -1.13 -14.10 -2.58
CA THR A 73 0.15 -13.79 -3.23
C THR A 73 -0.13 -12.92 -4.44
N ALA A 74 0.55 -11.78 -4.55
CA ALA A 74 0.43 -10.87 -5.67
C ALA A 74 1.78 -10.72 -6.36
N THR A 75 1.78 -10.84 -7.67
CA THR A 75 2.94 -10.53 -8.51
C THR A 75 2.73 -9.16 -9.16
N VAL A 76 3.64 -8.23 -8.88
CA VAL A 76 3.49 -6.82 -9.22
C VAL A 76 4.73 -6.29 -9.93
N ARG A 77 4.55 -5.69 -11.11
CA ARG A 77 5.57 -4.88 -11.77
C ARG A 77 5.47 -3.46 -11.24
N LEU A 78 6.51 -2.98 -10.56
CA LEU A 78 6.50 -1.67 -9.90
C LEU A 78 6.86 -0.48 -10.81
N GLY A 79 7.11 -0.72 -12.10
CA GLY A 79 7.37 0.36 -13.06
C GLY A 79 8.62 1.20 -12.73
N GLY A 80 9.58 0.63 -12.00
CA GLY A 80 10.81 1.32 -11.56
C GLY A 80 10.76 1.92 -10.15
N LEU A 81 9.64 1.83 -9.44
CA LEU A 81 9.60 2.09 -8.00
C LEU A 81 10.20 0.93 -7.22
N ARG A 82 10.77 1.24 -6.05
CA ARG A 82 11.23 0.22 -5.11
C ARG A 82 10.05 -0.38 -4.33
N PRO A 83 10.17 -1.61 -3.81
CA PRO A 83 9.12 -2.23 -2.98
C PRO A 83 8.74 -1.42 -1.73
N ASP A 84 9.64 -0.61 -1.18
CA ASP A 84 9.38 0.26 -0.02
C ASP A 84 8.85 1.66 -0.40
N GLU A 85 8.74 1.94 -1.70
CA GLU A 85 8.12 3.15 -2.26
C GLU A 85 6.62 2.96 -2.58
N VAL A 86 6.09 1.77 -2.28
CA VAL A 86 4.68 1.40 -2.47
C VAL A 86 4.12 0.67 -1.25
N ASP A 87 2.81 0.75 -1.08
CA ASP A 87 2.05 -0.08 -0.15
C ASP A 87 1.09 -0.95 -0.96
N VAL A 88 1.43 -2.24 -1.06
CA VAL A 88 0.62 -3.25 -1.74
C VAL A 88 -0.35 -3.84 -0.73
N GLN A 89 -1.64 -3.80 -1.04
CA GLN A 89 -2.70 -4.15 -0.11
C GLN A 89 -3.63 -5.18 -0.71
N ALA A 90 -3.92 -6.23 0.04
CA ALA A 90 -5.04 -7.10 -0.21
C ALA A 90 -6.33 -6.40 0.23
N VAL A 91 -7.36 -6.50 -0.60
CA VAL A 91 -8.70 -5.97 -0.33
C VAL A 91 -9.65 -7.14 -0.45
N LEU A 92 -10.19 -7.62 0.67
CA LEU A 92 -11.02 -8.82 0.71
C LEU A 92 -12.28 -8.60 1.52
N GLY A 93 -13.34 -9.31 1.15
CA GLY A 93 -14.61 -9.18 1.85
C GLY A 93 -15.77 -9.85 1.14
N ARG A 94 -16.97 -9.57 1.63
CA ARG A 94 -18.21 -10.06 1.02
C ARG A 94 -18.40 -9.45 -0.36
N VAL A 95 -18.85 -10.25 -1.30
CA VAL A 95 -19.30 -9.77 -2.62
C VAL A 95 -20.81 -9.63 -2.67
N ASP A 96 -21.29 -8.60 -3.36
CA ASP A 96 -22.71 -8.46 -3.72
C ASP A 96 -23.05 -9.19 -5.03
N THR A 97 -24.28 -9.05 -5.49
CA THR A 97 -24.77 -9.66 -6.74
C THR A 97 -24.11 -9.12 -8.00
N ASN A 98 -23.37 -8.01 -7.91
CA ASN A 98 -22.63 -7.39 -9.00
C ASN A 98 -21.13 -7.68 -8.90
N ASN A 99 -20.73 -8.68 -8.10
CA ASN A 99 -19.35 -9.04 -7.83
C ASN A 99 -18.51 -7.88 -7.24
N SER A 100 -19.17 -6.92 -6.59
CA SER A 100 -18.50 -5.79 -5.93
C SER A 100 -18.24 -6.09 -4.46
N LEU A 101 -17.05 -5.71 -3.98
CA LEU A 101 -16.70 -5.87 -2.57
C LEU A 101 -17.49 -4.87 -1.71
N VAL A 102 -18.18 -5.40 -0.69
CA VAL A 102 -18.96 -4.62 0.27
C VAL A 102 -18.22 -4.54 1.59
N ALA A 103 -17.86 -3.32 2.00
CA ALA A 103 -17.11 -3.03 3.23
C ALA A 103 -15.87 -3.94 3.39
N PRO A 104 -14.94 -3.95 2.41
CA PRO A 104 -13.80 -4.84 2.45
C PRO A 104 -12.83 -4.49 3.57
N GLU A 105 -12.17 -5.53 4.09
CA GLU A 105 -10.99 -5.39 4.92
C GLU A 105 -9.77 -5.13 4.02
N ILE A 106 -8.93 -4.19 4.45
CA ILE A 106 -7.72 -3.79 3.74
C ILE A 106 -6.54 -4.27 4.58
N VAL A 107 -5.72 -5.16 4.02
CA VAL A 107 -4.58 -5.76 4.71
C VAL A 107 -3.30 -5.49 3.94
N PRO A 108 -2.27 -4.87 4.55
CA PRO A 108 -0.97 -4.71 3.93
C PRO A 108 -0.35 -6.06 3.57
N MET A 109 0.38 -6.09 2.46
CA MET A 109 1.13 -7.25 1.98
C MET A 109 2.62 -7.01 2.16
N THR A 110 3.33 -8.05 2.59
CA THR A 110 4.78 -8.01 2.81
C THR A 110 5.49 -8.39 1.52
N HIS A 111 6.46 -7.59 1.09
CA HIS A 111 7.35 -7.97 -0.02
C HIS A 111 8.21 -9.18 0.38
N THR A 112 8.16 -10.25 -0.40
CA THR A 112 8.88 -11.51 -0.13
C THR A 112 10.02 -11.77 -1.11
N GLY A 113 10.23 -10.89 -2.09
CA GLY A 113 11.31 -10.98 -3.07
C GLY A 113 10.85 -10.70 -4.49
N THR A 114 11.73 -10.98 -5.44
CA THR A 114 11.46 -10.82 -6.87
C THR A 114 11.25 -12.20 -7.50
N GLY A 115 10.11 -12.38 -8.16
CA GLY A 115 9.73 -13.59 -8.87
C GLY A 115 10.28 -13.64 -10.29
N GLU A 116 9.64 -14.47 -11.12
CA GLU A 116 10.03 -14.63 -12.51
C GLU A 116 9.86 -13.33 -13.31
N ALA A 117 10.68 -13.16 -14.36
CA ALA A 117 10.68 -11.98 -15.22
C ALA A 117 10.85 -10.61 -14.51
N GLY A 118 11.38 -10.61 -13.28
CA GLY A 118 11.71 -9.38 -12.55
C GLY A 118 10.52 -8.69 -11.87
N ALA A 119 9.38 -9.37 -11.73
CA ALA A 119 8.23 -8.83 -10.99
C ALA A 119 8.38 -9.06 -9.48
N ASP A 120 7.92 -8.12 -8.67
CA ASP A 120 7.99 -8.19 -7.21
C ASP A 120 6.82 -9.01 -6.65
N VAL A 121 7.11 -9.85 -5.66
CA VAL A 121 6.13 -10.73 -5.02
C VAL A 121 5.77 -10.18 -3.65
N PHE A 122 4.48 -10.02 -3.41
CA PHE A 122 3.92 -9.58 -2.14
C PHE A 122 2.98 -10.63 -1.59
N VAL A 123 3.01 -10.86 -0.28
CA VAL A 123 2.23 -11.91 0.39
C VAL A 123 1.55 -11.39 1.64
N THR A 124 0.33 -11.84 1.89
CA THR A 124 -0.33 -11.69 3.19
C THR A 124 -1.16 -12.92 3.52
N THR A 125 -1.30 -13.23 4.81
CA THR A 125 -2.16 -14.31 5.30
C THR A 125 -3.19 -13.73 6.23
N VAL A 126 -4.47 -13.93 5.91
CA VAL A 126 -5.61 -13.34 6.60
C VAL A 126 -6.65 -14.41 6.93
N PRO A 127 -7.32 -14.32 8.10
CA PRO A 127 -8.49 -15.13 8.35
C PRO A 127 -9.64 -14.69 7.42
N LEU A 128 -10.48 -15.62 6.96
CA LEU A 128 -11.69 -15.28 6.22
C LEU A 128 -12.59 -14.41 7.10
N PRO A 129 -12.92 -13.18 6.67
CA PRO A 129 -13.58 -12.19 7.52
C PRO A 129 -15.10 -12.42 7.60
N VAL A 130 -15.66 -13.17 6.65
CA VAL A 130 -17.10 -13.43 6.54
C VAL A 130 -17.37 -14.86 6.11
N ALA A 131 -18.54 -15.38 6.48
CA ALA A 131 -19.06 -16.64 5.95
C ALA A 131 -19.77 -16.40 4.60
N GLY A 132 -19.74 -17.40 3.72
CA GLY A 132 -20.35 -17.34 2.38
C GLY A 132 -19.36 -16.89 1.29
N SER A 133 -19.87 -16.26 0.23
CA SER A 133 -19.06 -15.81 -0.91
C SER A 133 -18.11 -14.69 -0.51
N VAL A 134 -16.81 -14.95 -0.63
CA VAL A 134 -15.72 -14.00 -0.39
C VAL A 134 -15.06 -13.68 -1.72
N GLY A 135 -14.86 -12.39 -1.99
CA GLY A 135 -14.01 -11.90 -3.06
C GLY A 135 -12.73 -11.31 -2.50
N TYR A 136 -11.71 -11.24 -3.33
CA TYR A 136 -10.48 -10.52 -3.05
C TYR A 136 -9.96 -9.82 -4.30
N THR A 137 -9.20 -8.76 -4.08
CA THR A 137 -8.40 -8.09 -5.09
C THR A 137 -7.16 -7.50 -4.41
N VAL A 138 -6.24 -6.97 -5.22
CA VAL A 138 -5.03 -6.31 -4.73
C VAL A 138 -4.99 -4.91 -5.30
N ARG A 139 -4.53 -3.95 -4.51
CA ARG A 139 -4.26 -2.59 -4.96
C ARG A 139 -2.87 -2.15 -4.56
N VAL A 140 -2.31 -1.23 -5.31
CA VAL A 140 -1.02 -0.60 -5.02
C VAL A 140 -1.25 0.87 -4.73
N LEU A 141 -0.69 1.37 -3.64
CA LEU A 141 -0.71 2.78 -3.26
C LEU A 141 0.71 3.33 -3.25
N PRO A 142 0.94 4.61 -3.59
CA PRO A 142 2.25 5.23 -3.39
C PRO A 142 2.53 5.33 -1.89
N HIS A 143 3.72 4.92 -1.46
CA HIS A 143 4.19 5.06 -0.08
C HIS A 143 5.54 5.77 0.00
N ASN A 144 5.69 6.69 0.96
CA ASN A 144 6.96 7.31 1.29
C ASN A 144 7.02 7.50 2.80
N ALA A 145 8.09 6.98 3.41
CA ALA A 145 8.32 6.98 4.85
C ALA A 145 8.65 8.38 5.40
#